data_AF-A0AAJ1UHM4-F1
#
_entry.id   AF-A0AAJ1UHM4-F1
#
_cell.length_a   1.000
_cell.length_b   1.000
_cell.length_c   1.000
_cell.angle_alpha   90.00
_cell.angle_beta   90.00
_cell.angle_gamma   90.00
#
_symmetry.space_group_name_H-M   'P 1'
#
loop_
_entity.id
_entity.type
_entity.pdbx_description
1 polymer ?
#
loop_
_entity_poly.entity_id
_entity_poly.type
_entity_poly.pdbx_seq_one_letter_code
_entity_poly.pdbx_strand_id
1 'polypeptide(L)'
;VRTLIQDAIDANRDLYPVEVARDIAEPLKDAALAIQEAAAVIIDARPPLRERVVAAPTNLHLLAHAWYGDYRRASELLRLNPWVRNPNDIKPGDVINGYAQ
;
A
#
# COMPACT_ATOMS: atom_id res chain seq x y z
N VAL A 1 -38.32 10.84 -8.80
CA VAL A 1 -37.07 10.12 -8.44
C VAL A 1 -36.65 10.41 -7.00
N ARG A 2 -36.39 11.67 -6.62
CA ARG A 2 -36.05 12.03 -5.22
C ARG A 2 -37.05 11.48 -4.18
N THR A 3 -38.34 11.69 -4.40
CA THR A 3 -39.40 11.23 -3.48
C THR A 3 -39.41 9.71 -3.32
N LEU A 4 -39.30 8.96 -4.42
CA LEU A 4 -39.24 7.49 -4.38
C LEU A 4 -38.02 6.96 -3.62
N ILE A 5 -36.88 7.64 -3.73
CA ILE A 5 -35.67 7.28 -2.95
C ILE A 5 -35.90 7.56 -1.47
N GLN A 6 -36.53 8.70 -1.14
CA GLN A 6 -36.85 9.06 0.24
C GLN A 6 -37.83 8.07 0.87
N ASP A 7 -38.91 7.73 0.15
CA ASP A 7 -39.91 6.76 0.61
C ASP A 7 -39.28 5.37 0.85
N ALA A 8 -38.35 4.95 -0.02
CA ALA A 8 -37.64 3.69 0.15
C ALA A 8 -36.69 3.68 1.36
N ILE A 9 -36.04 4.82 1.67
CA ILE A 9 -35.18 4.98 2.85
C ILE A 9 -36.02 4.92 4.13
N ASP A 10 -37.15 5.64 4.15
CA ASP A 10 -38.02 5.72 5.32
C ASP A 10 -38.67 4.36 5.59
N ALA A 11 -39.14 3.66 4.55
CA ALA A 11 -39.65 2.28 4.69
C ALA A 11 -38.60 1.29 5.22
N ASN A 12 -37.33 1.45 4.85
CA ASN A 12 -36.24 0.60 5.35
C ASN A 12 -35.94 0.88 6.83
N ARG A 13 -35.96 2.16 7.22
CA ARG A 13 -35.74 2.61 8.60
C ARG A 13 -36.90 2.21 9.52
N ASP A 14 -38.12 2.15 9.02
CA ASP A 14 -39.28 1.63 9.75
C ASP A 14 -39.25 0.10 9.88
N LEU A 15 -38.76 -0.61 8.85
CA LEU A 15 -38.65 -2.07 8.86
C LEU A 15 -37.53 -2.57 9.80
N TYR A 16 -36.45 -1.81 9.93
CA TYR A 16 -35.33 -2.11 10.82
C TYR A 16 -35.14 -0.98 11.85
N PRO A 17 -35.75 -1.10 13.03
CA PRO A 17 -35.52 -0.18 14.14
C PRO A 17 -34.02 -0.01 14.43
N VAL A 18 -33.65 1.16 14.94
CA VAL A 18 -32.25 1.54 15.18
C VAL A 18 -31.52 0.52 16.04
N GLU A 19 -32.23 -0.12 16.97
CA GLU A 19 -31.71 -1.16 17.85
C GLU A 19 -31.23 -2.39 17.05
N VAL A 20 -32.05 -2.88 16.11
CA VAL A 20 -31.72 -4.03 15.25
C VAL A 20 -30.60 -3.68 14.27
N ALA A 21 -30.65 -2.47 13.71
CA ALA A 21 -29.60 -1.99 12.82
C ALA A 21 -28.26 -1.83 13.56
N ARG A 22 -28.28 -1.42 14.84
CA ARG A 22 -27.09 -1.23 15.67
C ARG A 22 -26.38 -2.54 15.99
N ASP A 23 -27.12 -3.60 16.30
CA ASP A 23 -26.55 -4.92 16.58
C ASP A 23 -25.76 -5.50 15.39
N ILE A 24 -26.09 -5.06 14.17
CA ILE A 24 -25.39 -5.45 12.95
C ILE A 24 -24.28 -4.45 12.59
N ALA A 25 -24.59 -3.16 12.67
CA ALA A 25 -23.69 -2.09 12.23
C ALA A 25 -22.46 -1.93 13.15
N GLU A 26 -22.61 -2.13 14.46
CA GLU A 26 -21.50 -1.92 15.39
C GLU A 26 -20.40 -2.98 15.24
N PRO A 27 -20.70 -4.30 15.18
CA PRO A 27 -19.68 -5.31 14.90
C PRO A 27 -19.00 -5.12 13.54
N LEU A 28 -19.73 -4.63 12.53
CA LEU A 28 -19.17 -4.30 11.22
C LEU A 28 -18.16 -3.15 11.30
N LYS A 29 -18.45 -2.11 12.09
CA LYS A 29 -17.51 -1.01 12.33
C LYS A 29 -16.28 -1.49 13.10
N ASP A 30 -16.47 -2.34 14.11
CA ASP A 30 -15.37 -2.91 14.88
C ASP A 30 -14.43 -3.74 13.98
N ALA A 31 -15.01 -4.58 13.12
CA ALA A 31 -14.25 -5.33 12.13
C ALA A 31 -13.52 -4.41 11.13
N ALA A 32 -14.18 -3.36 10.66
CA ALA A 32 -13.55 -2.38 9.77
C ALA A 32 -12.39 -1.65 10.45
N LEU A 33 -12.54 -1.26 11.72
CA LEU A 33 -11.49 -0.64 12.52
C LEU A 33 -10.31 -1.60 12.71
N ALA A 34 -10.56 -2.85 13.08
CA ALA A 34 -9.52 -3.85 13.24
C ALA A 34 -8.70 -4.08 11.95
N ILE A 35 -9.36 -4.07 10.79
CA ILE A 35 -8.69 -4.14 9.48
C ILE A 35 -7.83 -2.90 9.23
N GLN A 36 -8.34 -1.71 9.55
CA GLN A 36 -7.60 -0.45 9.39
C GLN A 36 -6.37 -0.40 10.30
N GLU A 37 -6.49 -0.82 11.55
CA GLU A 37 -5.38 -0.89 12.50
C GLU A 37 -4.32 -1.90 12.04
N ALA A 38 -4.73 -3.08 11.59
CA ALA A 38 -3.81 -4.07 11.03
C ALA A 38 -3.08 -3.54 9.79
N ALA A 39 -3.77 -2.79 8.92
CA ALA A 39 -3.17 -2.15 7.76
C ALA A 39 -2.15 -1.07 8.16
N ALA A 40 -2.45 -0.26 9.18
CA ALA A 40 -1.52 0.75 9.70
C ALA A 40 -0.24 0.10 10.24
N VAL A 41 -0.36 -0.98 11.01
CA VAL A 41 0.80 -1.76 11.50
C VAL A 41 1.64 -2.28 10.33
N ILE A 42 1.02 -2.77 9.26
CA ILE A 42 1.74 -3.24 8.07
C ILE A 42 2.45 -2.09 7.35
N ILE A 43 1.83 -0.91 7.27
CA ILE A 43 2.43 0.28 6.66
C ILE A 43 3.66 0.72 7.47
N ASP A 44 3.52 0.80 8.80
CA ASP A 44 4.59 1.20 9.71
C ASP A 44 5.73 0.15 9.78
N ALA A 45 5.41 -1.13 9.58
CA ALA A 45 6.39 -2.20 9.51
C ALA A 45 7.19 -2.21 8.19
N ARG A 46 6.77 -1.48 7.14
CA ARG A 46 7.59 -1.37 5.94
C ARG A 46 8.81 -0.51 6.25
N PRO A 47 10.03 -0.96 5.90
CA PRO A 47 11.20 -0.14 6.10
C PRO A 47 11.02 1.19 5.35
N PRO A 48 11.55 2.31 5.86
CA PRO A 48 11.36 3.60 5.20
C PRO A 48 11.98 3.56 3.80
N LEU A 49 11.25 4.06 2.81
CA LEU A 49 11.76 4.22 1.46
C LEU A 49 12.80 5.35 1.46
N ARG A 50 14.02 5.06 0.98
CA ARG A 50 15.08 6.05 0.82
C ARG A 50 15.52 6.15 -0.64
N GLU A 51 15.76 7.38 -1.05
CA GLU A 51 16.47 7.70 -2.27
C GLU A 51 17.97 7.49 -2.04
N ARG A 52 18.61 6.71 -2.92
CA ARG A 52 20.06 6.48 -2.89
C ARG A 52 20.65 6.80 -4.25
N VAL A 53 21.74 7.57 -4.26
CA VAL A 53 22.49 7.88 -5.46
C VAL A 53 23.41 6.71 -5.80
N VAL A 54 23.35 6.24 -7.05
CA VAL A 54 24.21 5.18 -7.56
C VAL A 54 25.63 5.71 -7.74
N ALA A 55 26.61 5.06 -7.11
CA ALA A 55 28.00 5.52 -7.10
C ALA A 55 28.82 5.05 -8.32
N ALA A 56 28.44 3.94 -8.94
CA ALA A 56 29.19 3.32 -10.04
C ALA A 56 28.23 2.71 -11.08
N PRO A 57 28.67 2.51 -12.34
CA PRO A 57 27.85 1.87 -13.36
C PRO A 57 27.45 0.46 -12.91
N THR A 58 26.17 0.13 -12.91
CA THR A 58 25.65 -1.12 -12.35
C THR A 58 24.39 -1.61 -13.06
N ASN A 59 23.92 -2.80 -12.70
CA ASN A 59 22.58 -3.30 -12.97
C ASN A 59 21.78 -3.45 -11.67
N LEU A 60 20.46 -3.61 -11.76
CA LEU A 60 19.59 -3.73 -10.58
C LEU A 60 19.89 -4.98 -9.73
N HIS A 61 20.39 -6.08 -10.32
CA HIS A 61 20.76 -7.28 -9.57
C HIS A 61 21.99 -7.07 -8.70
N LEU A 62 23.02 -6.45 -9.26
CA LEU A 62 24.24 -6.10 -8.54
C LEU A 62 23.95 -5.04 -7.49
N LEU A 63 23.09 -4.06 -7.80
CA LEU A 63 22.65 -3.05 -6.85
C LEU A 63 21.85 -3.66 -5.68
N ALA A 64 20.95 -4.60 -5.96
CA ALA A 64 20.18 -5.33 -4.94
C ALA A 64 21.09 -6.15 -4.03
N HIS A 65 22.08 -6.86 -4.60
CA HIS A 65 23.07 -7.58 -3.80
C HIS A 65 23.93 -6.63 -2.96
N ALA A 66 24.38 -5.51 -3.51
CA ALA A 66 25.19 -4.52 -2.80
C ALA A 66 24.42 -3.84 -1.64
N TRP A 67 23.11 -3.65 -1.79
CA TRP A 67 22.29 -2.94 -0.79
C TRP A 67 21.66 -3.86 0.25
N TYR A 68 21.25 -5.06 -0.14
CA TYR A 68 20.46 -5.97 0.69
C TYR A 68 21.14 -7.32 0.94
N GLY A 69 22.27 -7.61 0.30
CA GLY A 69 22.89 -8.93 0.30
C GLY A 69 22.18 -9.97 -0.58
N ASP A 70 20.98 -9.67 -1.10
CA ASP A 70 20.17 -10.59 -1.91
C ASP A 70 19.86 -9.99 -3.30
N TYR A 71 20.38 -10.65 -4.35
CA TYR A 71 20.17 -10.27 -5.75
C TYR A 71 18.71 -10.45 -6.21
N ARG A 72 17.91 -11.27 -5.52
CA ARG A 72 16.49 -11.55 -5.88
C ARG A 72 15.60 -10.33 -5.66
N ARG A 73 16.02 -9.41 -4.79
CA ARG A 73 15.34 -8.11 -4.55
C ARG A 73 15.47 -7.12 -5.71
N ALA A 74 16.18 -7.45 -6.79
CA ALA A 74 16.20 -6.63 -7.99
C ALA A 74 14.80 -6.41 -8.60
N SER A 75 13.94 -7.44 -8.52
CA SER A 75 12.54 -7.33 -8.95
C SER A 75 11.75 -6.30 -8.13
N GLU A 76 12.06 -6.19 -6.84
CA GLU A 76 11.49 -5.18 -5.96
C GLU A 76 12.01 -3.78 -6.30
N LEU A 77 13.32 -3.62 -6.50
CA LEU A 77 13.88 -2.35 -6.98
C LEU A 77 13.23 -1.90 -8.29
N LEU A 78 13.00 -2.82 -9.23
CA LEU A 78 12.31 -2.48 -10.47
C LEU A 78 10.88 -1.99 -10.25
N ARG A 79 10.12 -2.63 -9.34
CA ARG A 79 8.77 -2.19 -8.99
C ARG A 79 8.74 -0.82 -8.31
N LEU A 80 9.74 -0.52 -7.49
CA LEU A 80 9.87 0.77 -6.79
C LEU A 80 10.29 1.91 -7.73
N ASN A 81 10.90 1.57 -8.88
CA ASN A 81 11.50 2.54 -9.81
C ASN A 81 10.97 2.35 -11.24
N PRO A 82 9.67 2.60 -11.50
CA PRO A 82 9.04 2.35 -12.80
C PRO A 82 9.58 3.22 -13.95
N TRP A 83 10.32 4.29 -13.65
CA TRP A 83 10.97 5.13 -14.67
C TRP A 83 12.27 4.51 -15.22
N VAL A 84 12.81 3.48 -14.56
CA VAL A 84 14.02 2.78 -15.02
C VAL A 84 13.68 2.00 -16.28
N ARG A 85 14.08 2.52 -17.44
CA ARG A 85 13.83 1.90 -18.75
C ARG A 85 14.67 0.65 -18.98
N ASN A 86 15.92 0.68 -18.52
CA ASN A 86 16.85 -0.44 -18.68
C ASN A 86 17.39 -0.88 -17.31
N PRO A 87 16.85 -1.97 -16.73
CA PRO A 87 17.33 -2.53 -15.46
C PRO A 87 18.80 -2.93 -15.44
N ASN A 88 19.38 -3.15 -16.62
CA ASN A 88 20.77 -3.59 -16.78
C ASN A 88 21.76 -2.45 -17.04
N ASP A 89 21.29 -1.22 -17.21
CA ASP A 89 22.14 -0.06 -17.52
C ASP A 89 21.82 1.13 -16.60
N ILE A 90 22.26 1.03 -15.35
CA ILE A 90 22.13 2.09 -14.35
C ILE A 90 23.42 2.90 -14.31
N LYS A 91 23.30 4.22 -14.45
CA LYS A 91 24.45 5.13 -14.52
C LYS A 91 24.81 5.68 -13.14
N PRO A 92 26.09 6.02 -12.91
CA PRO A 92 26.47 6.82 -11.75
C PRO A 92 25.69 8.13 -11.73
N GLY A 93 25.17 8.51 -10.56
CA GLY A 93 24.33 9.69 -10.40
C GLY A 93 22.83 9.42 -10.50
N ASP A 94 22.42 8.24 -10.99
CA ASP A 94 21.00 7.87 -10.97
C ASP A 94 20.49 7.74 -9.53
N VAL A 95 19.30 8.28 -9.28
CA VAL A 95 18.63 8.17 -7.98
C VAL A 95 17.66 6.99 -8.05
N ILE A 96 17.90 6.01 -7.18
CA ILE A 96 17.09 4.79 -7.10
C ILE A 96 16.48 4.70 -5.70
N ASN A 97 15.17 4.50 -5.68
CA ASN A 97 14.40 4.21 -4.48
C ASN A 97 14.66 2.79 -4.01
N GLY A 98 15.09 2.67 -2.76
CA GLY A 98 15.27 1.39 -2.08
C GLY A 98 14.80 1.49 -0.63
N TYR A 99 14.44 0.36 -0.05
CA TYR A 99 14.11 0.31 1.37
C TYR A 99 15.39 0.50 2.21
N ALA A 100 15.32 1.33 3.24
CA ALA A 100 16.37 1.40 4.25
C ALA A 100 16.17 0.24 5.22
N GLN A 101 16.92 -0.83 5.02
CA GLN A 101 16.97 -1.95 5.93
C GLN A 101 17.80 -1.64 7.17
#